data_AF-A0A397EXN2-F1
#
_entry.id   AF-A0A397EXN2-F1
#
_cell.length_a   1.000
_cell.length_b   1.000
_cell.length_c   1.000
_cell.angle_alpha   90.00
_cell.angle_beta   90.00
_cell.angle_gamma   90.00
#
_symmetry.space_group_name_H-M   'P 1'
#
loop_
_entity.id
_entity.type
_entity.pdbx_description
1 polymer ?
#
loop_
_entity_poly.entity_id
_entity_poly.type
_entity_poly.pdbx_seq_one_letter_code
_entity_poly.pdbx_strand_id
1 'polypeptide(L)'
;MPHITTFPAATLEQLHAFHTPLHVNAVLKWCGKIERSMDELDRIATDPRATAGNLSVGEPLFRALSTRRDTLLQYSSLDIDGDTTIMRYTREAALHAAGAACAAVDAVMTGACANAFCAVRPPGHHAEPHKAMGFCFFNNIGVAAMHAIAGHGVQRVAIVDFDVHHGNGTDTKARTPDMAHRLLYISTHQKPPCFPNSGHAIRNSSNVCNVEMDA
;
A
#
# COMPACT_ATOMS: atom_id res chain seq x y z
N MET A 1 -20.36 15.90 9.99
CA MET A 1 -19.00 15.91 9.42
C MET A 1 -19.12 15.70 7.92
N PRO A 2 -18.35 16.42 7.07
CA PRO A 2 -18.43 16.23 5.63
C PRO A 2 -17.87 14.84 5.25
N HIS A 3 -18.63 14.09 4.45
CA HIS A 3 -18.14 12.87 3.80
C HIS A 3 -17.33 13.27 2.57
N ILE A 4 -16.01 13.07 2.61
CA ILE A 4 -15.09 13.46 1.54
C ILE A 4 -14.75 12.22 0.72
N THR A 5 -15.04 12.26 -0.58
CA THR A 5 -14.79 11.13 -1.51
C THR A 5 -13.58 11.34 -2.39
N THR A 6 -12.95 12.52 -2.33
CA THR A 6 -11.77 12.88 -3.10
C THR A 6 -10.70 13.39 -2.15
N PHE A 7 -9.56 12.71 -2.11
CA PHE A 7 -8.42 13.03 -1.28
C PHE A 7 -7.15 13.00 -2.14
N PRO A 8 -6.08 13.71 -1.73
CA PRO A 8 -4.84 13.72 -2.51
C PRO A 8 -4.15 12.35 -2.48
N ALA A 9 -3.44 12.04 -3.56
CA ALA A 9 -2.43 10.98 -3.56
C ALA A 9 -1.26 11.38 -2.64
N ALA A 10 -0.67 10.41 -1.94
CA ALA A 10 0.55 10.63 -1.17
C ALA A 10 1.69 11.11 -2.07
N THR A 11 2.46 12.08 -1.59
CA THR A 11 3.68 12.53 -2.27
C THR A 11 4.81 11.51 -2.09
N LEU A 12 5.83 11.55 -2.96
CA LEU A 12 7.02 10.70 -2.78
C LEU A 12 7.74 11.00 -1.47
N GLU A 13 7.76 12.26 -1.04
CA GLU A 13 8.33 12.66 0.25
C GLU A 13 7.60 11.99 1.42
N GLN A 14 6.26 12.02 1.41
CA GLN A 14 5.46 11.35 2.43
C GLN A 14 5.74 9.84 2.47
N LEU A 15 5.79 9.18 1.30
CA LEU A 15 6.11 7.76 1.23
C LEU A 15 7.53 7.45 1.75
N HIS A 16 8.51 8.27 1.38
CA HIS A 16 9.91 8.09 1.80
C HIS A 16 10.16 8.39 3.28
N ALA A 17 9.26 9.11 3.95
CA ALA A 17 9.37 9.31 5.40
C ALA A 17 9.24 7.99 6.18
N PHE A 18 8.46 7.04 5.65
CA PHE A 18 8.32 5.70 6.22
C PHE A 18 9.17 4.66 5.50
N HIS A 19 9.06 4.59 4.17
CA HIS A 19 9.67 3.56 3.33
C HIS A 19 11.01 3.98 2.75
N THR A 20 11.85 2.99 2.49
CA THR A 20 13.10 3.19 1.75
C THR A 20 12.81 3.63 0.31
N PRO A 21 13.69 4.45 -0.31
CA PRO A 21 13.56 4.80 -1.72
C PRO A 21 13.52 3.59 -2.65
N LEU A 22 14.24 2.52 -2.31
CA LEU A 22 14.23 1.28 -3.09
C LEU A 22 12.83 0.65 -3.12
N HIS A 23 12.15 0.58 -1.98
CA HIS A 23 10.79 0.04 -1.89
C HIS A 23 9.78 0.86 -2.68
N VAL A 24 9.77 2.17 -2.47
CA VAL A 24 8.86 3.08 -3.19
C VAL A 24 9.06 2.96 -4.69
N ASN A 25 10.31 2.98 -5.15
CA ASN A 25 10.63 2.82 -6.57
C ASN A 25 10.23 1.44 -7.11
N ALA A 26 10.43 0.37 -6.35
CA ALA A 26 10.06 -0.98 -6.76
C ALA A 26 8.54 -1.11 -6.97
N VAL A 27 7.74 -0.71 -5.97
CA VAL A 27 6.27 -0.75 -6.03
C VAL A 27 5.75 0.06 -7.21
N LEU A 28 6.21 1.32 -7.37
CA LEU A 28 5.78 2.17 -8.47
C LEU A 28 6.18 1.61 -9.84
N LYS A 29 7.38 1.02 -9.96
CA LYS A 29 7.85 0.41 -11.21
C LYS A 29 7.05 -0.83 -11.58
N TRP A 30 6.74 -1.70 -10.61
CA TRP A 30 5.90 -2.87 -10.82
C TRP A 30 4.50 -2.49 -11.27
N CYS A 31 3.85 -1.56 -10.55
CA CYS A 31 2.53 -1.10 -10.93
C CYS A 31 2.53 -0.45 -12.32
N GLY A 32 3.51 0.41 -12.61
CA GLY A 32 3.64 1.05 -13.92
C GLY A 32 3.81 0.05 -15.08
N LYS A 33 4.41 -1.12 -14.83
CA LYS A 33 4.49 -2.20 -15.83
C LYS A 33 3.10 -2.78 -16.13
N ILE A 34 2.31 -3.06 -15.09
CA ILE A 34 0.95 -3.60 -15.21
C ILE A 34 0.03 -2.57 -15.87
N GLU A 35 0.06 -1.31 -15.43
CA GLU A 35 -0.68 -0.19 -16.02
C GLU A 35 -0.47 -0.10 -17.53
N ARG A 36 0.80 -0.01 -17.97
CA ARG A 36 1.12 0.08 -19.40
C ARG A 36 0.68 -1.14 -20.19
N SER A 37 0.76 -2.33 -19.58
CA SER A 37 0.32 -3.56 -20.24
C SER A 37 -1.19 -3.54 -20.46
N MET A 38 -1.95 -3.16 -19.44
CA MET A 38 -3.40 -3.09 -19.48
C MET A 38 -3.91 -1.98 -20.42
N ASP A 39 -3.24 -0.82 -20.43
CA ASP A 39 -3.56 0.25 -21.37
C ASP A 39 -3.33 -0.19 -22.83
N GLU A 40 -2.29 -0.97 -23.09
CA GLU A 40 -2.05 -1.50 -24.43
C GLU A 40 -3.03 -2.60 -24.81
N LEU A 41 -3.45 -3.44 -23.86
CA LEU A 41 -4.52 -4.43 -24.09
C LEU A 41 -5.83 -3.75 -24.48
N ASP A 42 -6.20 -2.65 -23.83
CA ASP A 42 -7.38 -1.86 -24.19
C ASP A 42 -7.27 -1.28 -25.61
N ARG A 43 -6.08 -0.78 -25.99
CA ARG A 43 -5.85 -0.30 -27.35
C ARG A 43 -6.01 -1.40 -28.38
N ILE A 44 -5.46 -2.59 -28.12
CA ILE A 44 -5.63 -3.75 -29.02
C ILE A 44 -7.11 -4.16 -29.10
N ALA A 45 -7.81 -4.18 -27.96
CA ALA A 45 -9.21 -4.58 -27.90
C ALA A 45 -10.16 -3.59 -28.62
N THR A 46 -9.76 -2.32 -28.73
CA THR A 46 -10.52 -1.27 -29.42
C THR A 46 -10.02 -0.99 -30.83
N ASP A 47 -8.94 -1.63 -31.28
CA ASP A 47 -8.40 -1.43 -32.62
C ASP A 47 -9.38 -1.96 -33.69
N PRO A 48 -9.87 -1.12 -34.61
CA PRO A 48 -10.74 -1.55 -35.70
C PRO A 48 -10.13 -2.66 -36.55
N ARG A 49 -8.79 -2.72 -36.66
CA ARG A 49 -8.09 -3.78 -37.38
C ARG A 49 -8.14 -5.11 -36.63
N ALA A 50 -8.20 -5.08 -35.30
CA ALA A 50 -8.33 -6.28 -34.45
C ALA A 50 -9.79 -6.73 -34.28
N THR A 51 -10.75 -5.80 -34.40
CA THR A 51 -12.18 -6.03 -34.13
C THR A 51 -13.05 -6.13 -35.38
N ALA A 52 -12.62 -5.61 -36.53
CA ALA A 52 -13.29 -5.87 -37.78
C ALA A 52 -13.14 -7.36 -38.09
N GLY A 53 -14.27 -8.06 -38.23
CA GLY A 53 -14.36 -9.46 -38.69
C GLY A 53 -13.82 -9.70 -40.11
N ASN A 54 -12.93 -8.85 -40.61
CA ASN A 54 -12.32 -8.85 -41.94
C ASN A 54 -10.86 -9.34 -41.94
N LEU A 55 -10.22 -9.56 -40.78
CA LEU A 55 -8.94 -10.27 -40.76
C LEU A 55 -9.22 -11.77 -40.61
N SER A 56 -8.90 -12.54 -41.66
CA SER A 56 -8.82 -13.98 -41.50
C SER A 56 -7.74 -14.32 -40.46
N VAL A 57 -7.94 -15.39 -39.69
CA VAL A 57 -6.98 -15.90 -38.68
C VAL A 57 -5.56 -16.09 -39.27
N GLY A 58 -5.44 -16.15 -40.60
CA GLY A 58 -4.21 -16.29 -41.36
C GLY A 58 -3.48 -15.00 -41.75
N GLU A 59 -4.00 -13.81 -41.47
CA GLU A 59 -3.35 -12.54 -41.85
C GLU A 59 -2.13 -12.22 -40.97
N PRO A 60 -1.00 -11.74 -41.52
CA PRO A 60 0.20 -11.39 -40.74
C PRO A 60 -0.08 -10.37 -39.62
N LEU A 61 -0.96 -9.39 -39.88
CA LEU A 61 -1.35 -8.39 -38.89
C LEU A 61 -2.13 -9.01 -37.73
N PHE A 62 -3.06 -9.93 -38.01
CA PHE A 62 -3.83 -10.64 -36.98
C PHE A 62 -2.92 -11.47 -36.07
N ARG A 63 -1.97 -12.20 -36.67
CA ARG A 63 -0.97 -12.97 -35.91
C ARG A 63 -0.11 -12.06 -35.02
N ALA A 64 0.40 -10.96 -35.55
CA ALA A 64 1.22 -10.03 -34.80
C ALA A 64 0.47 -9.42 -33.60
N LEU A 65 -0.78 -9.00 -33.80
CA LEU A 65 -1.63 -8.47 -32.74
C LEU A 65 -1.98 -9.53 -31.68
N SER A 66 -2.26 -10.76 -32.11
CA SER A 66 -2.54 -11.89 -31.22
C SER A 66 -1.33 -12.24 -30.35
N THR A 67 -0.15 -12.41 -30.95
CA THR A 67 1.10 -12.67 -30.19
C THR A 67 1.43 -11.55 -29.21
N ARG A 68 1.22 -10.30 -29.62
CA ARG A 68 1.44 -9.15 -28.73
C ARG A 68 0.45 -9.15 -27.56
N ARG A 69 -0.84 -9.40 -27.82
CA ARG A 69 -1.87 -9.52 -26.79
C ARG A 69 -1.52 -10.61 -25.77
N ASP A 70 -1.15 -11.79 -26.24
CA ASP A 70 -0.83 -12.92 -25.38
C ASP A 70 0.40 -12.63 -24.49
N THR A 71 1.38 -11.87 -25.01
CA THR A 71 2.52 -11.38 -24.23
C THR A 71 2.09 -10.38 -23.15
N LEU A 72 1.19 -9.44 -23.48
CA LEU A 72 0.71 -8.42 -22.54
C LEU A 72 -0.19 -9.02 -21.44
N LEU A 73 -0.97 -10.06 -21.76
CA LEU A 73 -1.79 -10.78 -20.78
C LEU A 73 -0.95 -11.42 -19.66
N GLN A 74 0.32 -11.76 -19.91
CA GLN A 74 1.23 -12.21 -18.84
C GLN A 74 1.55 -11.10 -17.82
N TYR A 75 1.20 -9.85 -18.12
CA TYR A 75 1.38 -8.69 -17.26
C TYR A 75 0.04 -7.97 -16.99
N SER A 76 -1.07 -8.71 -16.97
CA SER A 76 -2.37 -8.16 -16.51
C SER A 76 -2.42 -7.99 -14.99
N SER A 77 -1.62 -8.77 -14.27
CA SER A 77 -1.41 -8.69 -12.83
C SER A 77 -0.02 -9.20 -12.46
N LEU A 78 0.44 -8.90 -11.25
CA LEU A 78 1.68 -9.43 -10.69
C LEU A 78 1.46 -9.81 -9.22
N ASP A 79 1.61 -11.10 -8.91
CA ASP A 79 1.71 -11.57 -7.53
C ASP A 79 3.15 -11.37 -7.04
N ILE A 80 3.32 -10.75 -5.86
CA ILE A 80 4.63 -10.42 -5.30
C ILE A 80 5.04 -11.28 -4.09
N ASP A 81 4.10 -11.98 -3.43
CA ASP A 81 4.40 -12.77 -2.23
C ASP A 81 3.43 -13.92 -1.91
N GLY A 82 2.50 -14.24 -2.82
CA GLY A 82 1.55 -15.35 -2.70
C GLY A 82 0.13 -14.92 -2.29
N ASP A 83 -0.02 -13.71 -1.75
CA ASP A 83 -1.32 -13.14 -1.40
C ASP A 83 -1.47 -11.66 -1.80
N THR A 84 -0.38 -10.97 -2.12
CA THR A 84 -0.39 -9.57 -2.54
C THR A 84 -0.31 -9.46 -4.06
N THR A 85 -1.43 -9.11 -4.70
CA THR A 85 -1.50 -8.97 -6.16
C THR A 85 -1.60 -7.50 -6.61
N ILE A 86 -0.69 -7.11 -7.49
CA ILE A 86 -0.74 -5.85 -8.22
C ILE A 86 -1.65 -6.01 -9.44
N MET A 87 -2.58 -5.08 -9.60
CA MET A 87 -3.49 -4.95 -10.74
C MET A 87 -3.38 -3.55 -11.32
N ARG A 88 -4.13 -3.29 -12.41
CA ARG A 88 -4.11 -2.01 -13.15
C ARG A 88 -4.21 -0.77 -12.26
N TYR A 89 -5.11 -0.76 -11.28
CA TYR A 89 -5.40 0.42 -10.46
C TYR A 89 -4.72 0.40 -9.08
N THR A 90 -3.85 -0.59 -8.82
CA THR A 90 -3.21 -0.74 -7.51
C THR A 90 -2.38 0.48 -7.13
N ARG A 91 -1.64 1.09 -8.07
CA ARG A 91 -0.82 2.28 -7.78
C ARG A 91 -1.66 3.45 -7.32
N GLU A 92 -2.68 3.80 -8.10
CA GLU A 92 -3.55 4.92 -7.80
C GLU A 92 -4.26 4.70 -6.47
N ALA A 93 -4.79 3.51 -6.24
CA ALA A 93 -5.44 3.16 -4.98
C ALA A 93 -4.47 3.23 -3.78
N ALA A 94 -3.26 2.68 -3.90
CA ALA A 94 -2.26 2.69 -2.83
C ALA A 94 -1.76 4.10 -2.49
N LEU A 95 -1.55 4.95 -3.51
CA LEU A 95 -1.15 6.34 -3.32
C LEU A 95 -2.26 7.13 -2.62
N HIS A 96 -3.51 6.97 -3.03
CA HIS A 96 -4.64 7.63 -2.39
C HIS A 96 -4.94 7.09 -0.99
N ALA A 97 -4.71 5.80 -0.72
CA ALA A 97 -4.87 5.23 0.62
C ALA A 97 -3.91 5.87 1.63
N ALA A 98 -2.62 6.00 1.28
CA ALA A 98 -1.64 6.69 2.12
C ALA A 98 -1.91 8.20 2.19
N GLY A 99 -2.29 8.82 1.07
CA GLY A 99 -2.54 10.27 1.00
C GLY A 99 -3.77 10.70 1.81
N ALA A 100 -4.83 9.88 1.84
CA ALA A 100 -5.99 10.10 2.70
C ALA A 100 -5.61 10.14 4.18
N ALA A 101 -4.71 9.25 4.61
CA ALA A 101 -4.25 9.20 6.00
C ALA A 101 -3.45 10.46 6.38
N CYS A 102 -2.61 10.98 5.47
CA CYS A 102 -1.94 12.27 5.66
C CYS A 102 -2.94 13.44 5.69
N ALA A 103 -3.90 13.49 4.77
CA ALA A 103 -4.93 14.53 4.75
C ALA A 103 -5.80 14.53 6.01
N ALA A 104 -6.07 13.35 6.59
CA ALA A 104 -6.74 13.22 7.87
C ALA A 104 -5.91 13.79 9.02
N VAL A 105 -4.60 13.54 9.04
CA VAL A 105 -3.68 14.19 9.99
C VAL A 105 -3.73 15.71 9.83
N ASP A 106 -3.64 16.22 8.60
CA ASP A 106 -3.71 17.67 8.34
C ASP A 106 -5.01 18.27 8.87
N ALA A 107 -6.15 17.64 8.59
CA ALA A 107 -7.46 18.12 9.02
C ALA A 107 -7.59 18.16 10.56
N VAL A 108 -7.08 17.15 11.26
CA VAL A 108 -7.09 17.11 12.72
C VAL A 108 -6.12 18.14 13.32
N MET A 109 -4.89 18.20 12.81
CA MET A 109 -3.85 19.10 13.34
C MET A 109 -4.14 20.58 13.10
N THR A 110 -4.87 20.91 12.03
CA THR A 110 -5.32 22.28 11.73
C THR A 110 -6.64 22.67 12.42
N GLY A 111 -7.27 21.74 13.15
CA GLY A 111 -8.54 21.97 13.84
C GLY A 111 -9.77 21.94 12.94
N ALA A 112 -9.65 21.52 11.67
CA ALA A 112 -10.78 21.36 10.76
C ALA A 112 -11.75 20.25 11.21
N CYS A 113 -11.25 19.24 11.93
CA CYS A 113 -12.06 18.25 12.63
C CYS A 113 -11.39 17.79 13.93
N ALA A 114 -12.17 17.21 14.86
CA ALA A 114 -11.65 16.66 16.11
C ALA A 114 -11.05 15.26 15.93
N ASN A 115 -11.51 14.52 14.94
CA ASN A 115 -11.04 13.18 14.55
C ASN A 115 -11.41 12.92 13.09
N ALA A 116 -10.81 11.88 12.51
CA ALA A 116 -11.03 11.48 11.13
C ALA A 116 -10.98 9.95 11.00
N PHE A 117 -11.70 9.42 10.01
CA PHE A 117 -11.70 8.02 9.64
C PHE A 117 -11.45 7.89 8.13
N CYS A 118 -10.47 7.08 7.74
CA CYS A 118 -10.11 6.86 6.35
C CYS A 118 -10.58 5.49 5.88
N ALA A 119 -11.72 5.44 5.18
CA ALA A 119 -12.25 4.23 4.56
C ALA A 119 -11.51 3.92 3.24
N VAL A 120 -10.29 3.41 3.35
CA VAL A 120 -9.38 3.25 2.19
C VAL A 120 -9.04 1.79 1.91
N ARG A 121 -8.69 1.53 0.64
CA ARG A 121 -8.07 0.29 0.17
C ARG A 121 -7.01 0.64 -0.87
N PRO A 122 -5.87 -0.06 -0.93
CA PRO A 122 -5.45 -1.21 -0.11
C PRO A 122 -5.07 -0.86 1.35
N PRO A 123 -4.98 -1.86 2.26
CA PRO A 123 -4.50 -1.67 3.63
C PRO A 123 -2.98 -1.36 3.67
N GLY A 124 -2.42 -1.19 4.87
CA GLY A 124 -1.02 -0.77 4.99
C GLY A 124 -0.16 -1.38 6.10
N HIS A 125 -0.71 -1.86 7.22
CA HIS A 125 0.09 -2.16 8.42
C HIS A 125 1.14 -3.29 8.27
N HIS A 126 1.03 -4.16 7.25
CA HIS A 126 2.02 -5.18 6.92
C HIS A 126 3.16 -4.69 6.04
N ALA A 127 3.00 -3.54 5.37
CA ALA A 127 4.05 -2.99 4.52
C ALA A 127 5.22 -2.52 5.39
N GLU A 128 6.33 -3.24 5.32
CA GLU A 128 7.57 -2.89 6.00
C GLU A 128 8.27 -1.73 5.28
N PRO A 129 9.26 -1.07 5.92
CA PRO A 129 10.02 -0.01 5.25
C PRO A 129 10.63 -0.41 3.91
N HIS A 130 10.88 -1.71 3.70
CA HIS A 130 11.59 -2.23 2.54
C HIS A 130 10.84 -3.35 1.78
N LYS A 131 9.58 -3.64 2.14
CA LYS A 131 8.84 -4.78 1.60
C LYS A 131 7.33 -4.56 1.62
N ALA A 132 6.66 -4.89 0.51
CA ALA A 132 5.20 -5.02 0.44
C ALA A 132 4.81 -6.47 0.75
N MET A 133 3.74 -6.67 1.53
CA MET A 133 3.21 -7.99 1.87
C MET A 133 1.82 -7.92 2.51
N GLY A 134 1.11 -9.05 2.57
CA GLY A 134 -0.19 -9.13 3.27
C GLY A 134 -1.20 -8.09 2.75
N PHE A 135 -1.34 -7.99 1.43
CA PHE A 135 -2.14 -7.00 0.71
C PHE A 135 -1.67 -5.54 0.83
N CYS A 136 -0.60 -5.26 1.58
CA CYS A 136 -0.14 -3.92 1.90
C CYS A 136 1.04 -3.51 1.02
N PHE A 137 0.89 -2.40 0.28
CA PHE A 137 1.95 -1.84 -0.58
C PHE A 137 2.72 -0.71 0.11
N PHE A 138 2.00 0.18 0.77
CA PHE A 138 2.54 1.26 1.59
C PHE A 138 1.87 1.24 2.96
N ASN A 139 2.61 1.59 4.00
CA ASN A 139 2.11 1.63 5.35
C ASN A 139 1.37 2.95 5.59
N ASN A 140 0.08 2.97 5.26
CA ASN A 140 -0.76 4.17 5.33
C ASN A 140 -0.66 4.88 6.69
N ILE A 141 -0.80 4.13 7.79
CA ILE A 141 -0.77 4.69 9.15
C ILE A 141 0.64 5.12 9.56
N GLY A 142 1.66 4.36 9.16
CA GLY A 142 3.06 4.69 9.37
C GLY A 142 3.46 5.98 8.65
N VAL A 143 3.10 6.12 7.37
CA VAL A 143 3.31 7.34 6.57
C VAL A 143 2.61 8.54 7.22
N ALA A 144 1.37 8.38 7.68
CA ALA A 144 0.63 9.44 8.37
C ALA A 144 1.28 9.84 9.70
N ALA A 145 1.77 8.88 10.49
CA ALA A 145 2.49 9.17 11.73
C ALA A 145 3.78 9.96 11.46
N MET A 146 4.53 9.61 10.40
CA MET A 146 5.72 10.35 10.00
C MET A 146 5.37 11.76 9.51
N HIS A 147 4.25 11.90 8.79
CA HIS A 147 3.72 13.19 8.34
C HIS A 147 3.34 14.09 9.53
N ALA A 148 2.69 13.54 10.57
CA ALA A 148 2.41 14.29 11.80
C ALA A 148 3.71 14.76 12.49
N ILE A 149 4.71 13.89 12.57
CA ILE A 149 6.01 14.14 13.19
C ILE A 149 6.80 15.23 12.44
N ALA A 150 6.90 15.12 11.12
CA ALA A 150 7.75 15.98 10.30
C ALA A 150 7.02 17.26 9.86
N GLY A 151 5.77 17.14 9.41
CA GLY A 151 4.97 18.24 8.87
C GLY A 151 4.32 19.11 9.95
N HIS A 152 3.95 18.54 11.09
CA HIS A 152 3.25 19.26 12.18
C HIS A 152 4.07 19.37 13.47
N GLY A 153 5.32 18.89 13.48
CA GLY A 153 6.21 19.00 14.64
C GLY A 153 5.77 18.16 15.85
N VAL A 154 4.90 17.16 15.65
CA VAL A 154 4.44 16.28 16.73
C VAL A 154 5.64 15.53 17.33
N GLN A 155 5.81 15.63 18.64
CA GLN A 155 6.97 15.04 19.32
C GLN A 155 6.81 13.53 19.51
N ARG A 156 5.59 13.07 19.78
CA ARG A 156 5.26 11.67 20.08
C ARG A 156 3.92 11.29 19.46
N VAL A 157 3.88 10.13 18.80
CA VAL A 157 2.68 9.53 18.20
C VAL A 157 2.49 8.14 18.79
N ALA A 158 1.24 7.76 19.05
CA ALA A 158 0.86 6.39 19.38
C ALA A 158 0.05 5.80 18.23
N ILE A 159 0.41 4.59 17.79
CA ILE A 159 -0.37 3.78 16.87
C ILE A 159 -0.91 2.59 17.67
N VAL A 160 -2.24 2.47 17.68
CA VAL A 160 -2.96 1.35 18.28
C VAL A 160 -3.56 0.52 17.15
N ASP A 161 -3.05 -0.70 16.98
CA ASP A 161 -3.45 -1.64 15.94
C ASP A 161 -4.26 -2.78 16.56
N PHE A 162 -5.53 -2.85 16.16
CA PHE A 162 -6.48 -3.87 16.62
C PHE A 162 -6.92 -4.78 15.46
N ASP A 163 -6.19 -4.79 14.35
CA ASP A 163 -6.35 -5.82 13.33
C ASP A 163 -5.99 -7.20 13.91
N VAL A 164 -6.65 -8.25 13.42
CA VAL A 164 -6.41 -9.62 13.91
C VAL A 164 -4.99 -10.10 13.59
N HIS A 165 -4.34 -9.55 12.56
CA HIS A 165 -2.96 -9.85 12.21
C HIS A 165 -2.00 -8.83 12.83
N HIS A 166 -0.81 -9.30 13.22
CA HIS A 166 0.23 -8.41 13.70
C HIS A 166 0.69 -7.43 12.60
N GLY A 167 0.59 -6.12 12.84
CA GLY A 167 1.12 -5.06 11.97
C GLY A 167 2.64 -4.96 11.97
N ASN A 168 3.30 -6.01 11.45
CA ASN A 168 4.77 -6.16 11.41
C ASN A 168 5.49 -4.98 10.72
N GLY A 169 4.85 -4.32 9.74
CA GLY A 169 5.42 -3.15 9.09
C GLY A 169 5.58 -1.97 10.04
N THR A 170 4.56 -1.72 10.85
CA THR A 170 4.55 -0.64 11.84
C THR A 170 5.48 -0.94 13.01
N ASP A 171 5.43 -2.18 13.53
CA ASP A 171 6.37 -2.67 14.56
C ASP A 171 7.82 -2.44 14.11
N THR A 172 8.18 -2.85 12.89
CA THR A 172 9.53 -2.69 12.33
C THR A 172 9.99 -1.24 12.34
N LYS A 173 9.14 -0.29 11.94
CA LYS A 173 9.48 1.14 11.98
C LYS A 173 9.57 1.67 13.41
N ALA A 174 8.68 1.26 14.31
CA ALA A 174 8.69 1.72 15.71
C ALA A 174 9.98 1.30 16.44
N ARG A 175 10.60 0.19 16.04
CA ARG A 175 11.85 -0.29 16.63
C ARG A 175 13.11 0.40 16.12
N THR A 176 13.03 1.29 15.11
CA THR A 176 14.24 1.97 14.63
C THR A 176 14.74 2.98 15.68
N PRO A 177 16.07 3.19 15.80
CA PRO A 177 16.62 4.07 16.83
C PRO A 177 16.07 5.50 16.80
N ASP A 178 15.80 6.03 15.60
CA ASP A 178 15.22 7.36 15.38
C ASP A 178 13.77 7.46 15.88
N MET A 179 13.02 6.34 15.87
CA MET A 179 11.61 6.29 16.23
C MET A 179 11.34 5.77 17.64
N ALA A 180 12.30 5.09 18.28
CA ALA A 180 12.12 4.47 19.59
C ALA A 180 11.58 5.40 20.69
N HIS A 181 11.84 6.71 20.59
CA HIS A 181 11.36 7.73 21.53
C HIS A 181 10.18 8.56 21.02
N ARG A 182 9.77 8.36 19.76
CA ARG A 182 8.75 9.18 19.07
C ARG A 182 7.52 8.39 18.67
N LEU A 183 7.63 7.06 18.53
CA LEU A 183 6.55 6.19 18.11
C LEU A 183 6.32 5.09 19.14
N LEU A 184 5.14 5.14 19.77
CA LEU A 184 4.59 4.04 20.56
C LEU A 184 3.72 3.19 19.64
N TYR A 185 4.02 1.89 19.55
CA TYR A 185 3.21 0.93 18.82
C TYR A 185 2.59 -0.08 19.80
N ILE A 186 1.27 -0.23 19.72
CA ILE A 186 0.51 -1.18 20.52
C ILE A 186 -0.29 -2.04 19.54
N SER A 187 -0.22 -3.35 19.67
CA SER A 187 -0.98 -4.26 18.82
C SER A 187 -1.64 -5.37 19.63
N THR A 188 -2.92 -5.61 19.36
CA THR A 188 -3.62 -6.84 19.77
C THR A 188 -3.84 -7.70 18.53
N HIS A 189 -3.36 -8.93 18.51
CA HIS A 189 -3.47 -9.80 17.34
C HIS A 189 -3.56 -11.27 17.75
N GLN A 190 -4.11 -12.10 16.86
CA GLN A 190 -4.17 -13.54 17.07
C GLN A 190 -2.76 -14.12 17.16
N LYS A 191 -2.56 -14.98 18.16
CA LYS A 191 -1.27 -15.62 18.43
C LYS A 191 -0.81 -16.48 17.24
N PRO A 192 0.51 -16.56 16.99
CA PRO A 192 1.09 -17.52 16.06
C PRO A 192 0.58 -18.96 16.29
N PRO A 193 0.31 -19.74 15.22
CA PRO A 193 0.84 -19.60 13.85
C PRO A 193 0.01 -18.73 12.89
N CYS A 194 -0.86 -17.84 13.37
CA CYS A 194 -1.53 -16.84 12.52
C CYS A 194 -0.50 -16.01 11.71
N PHE A 195 -0.82 -15.68 10.47
CA PHE A 195 -0.02 -14.75 9.66
C PHE A 195 0.13 -13.41 10.41
N PRO A 196 1.30 -12.75 10.39
CA PRO A 196 2.54 -13.05 9.65
C PRO A 196 3.56 -13.89 10.46
N ASN A 197 3.11 -14.67 11.45
CA ASN A 197 3.99 -15.45 12.34
C ASN A 197 5.06 -14.59 13.04
N SER A 198 4.66 -13.41 13.51
CA SER A 198 5.48 -12.49 14.31
C SER A 198 4.61 -11.80 15.35
N GLY A 199 5.13 -10.77 16.05
CA GLY A 199 4.37 -10.07 17.09
C GLY A 199 4.45 -10.73 18.47
N HIS A 200 5.35 -11.68 18.69
CA HIS A 200 5.48 -12.34 20.00
C HIS A 200 5.66 -11.35 21.15
N ALA A 201 4.88 -11.50 22.22
CA ALA A 201 4.91 -10.60 23.39
C ALA A 201 6.28 -10.60 24.09
N ILE A 202 7.04 -11.70 23.96
CA ILE A 202 8.43 -11.80 24.47
C ILE A 202 9.38 -10.78 23.81
N ARG A 203 9.02 -10.22 22.65
CA ARG A 203 9.80 -9.20 21.94
C ARG A 203 9.37 -7.77 22.30
N ASN A 204 8.53 -7.57 23.31
CA ASN A 204 8.12 -6.24 23.73
C ASN A 204 9.31 -5.38 24.19
N SER A 205 9.20 -4.08 23.96
CA SER A 205 10.16 -3.05 24.37
C SER A 205 9.43 -1.89 25.04
N SER A 206 10.16 -0.85 25.45
CA SER A 206 9.57 0.34 26.08
C SER A 206 8.55 1.08 25.20
N ASN A 207 8.63 0.91 23.87
CA ASN A 207 7.79 1.60 22.89
C ASN A 207 7.04 0.65 21.94
N VAL A 208 7.17 -0.66 22.13
CA VAL A 208 6.42 -1.67 21.39
C VAL A 208 5.76 -2.65 22.35
N CYS A 209 4.43 -2.69 22.31
CA CYS A 209 3.59 -3.54 23.14
C CYS A 209 2.70 -4.42 22.27
N ASN A 210 3.15 -5.66 22.07
CA ASN A 210 2.39 -6.70 21.40
C ASN A 210 1.64 -7.55 22.44
N VAL A 211 0.35 -7.76 22.18
CA VAL A 211 -0.58 -8.55 22.99
C VAL A 211 -1.11 -9.68 22.12
N GLU A 212 -0.59 -10.89 22.35
CA GLU A 212 -1.03 -12.11 21.66
C GLU A 212 -2.38 -12.57 22.25
N MET A 213 -3.38 -12.77 21.39
CA MET A 213 -4.71 -13.24 21.75
C MET A 213 -4.94 -14.67 21.27
N ASP A 214 -5.62 -15.47 22.07
CA ASP A 214 -6.12 -16.77 21.64
C ASP A 214 -7.28 -16.60 20.64
N ALA A 215 -7.50 -17.62 19.81
CA ALA A 215 -8.54 -17.65 18.77
C ALA A 215 -9.94 -17.97 19.31
#